data_AF-A0A2V6EB00-F1
#
_entry.id   AF-A0A2V6EB00-F1
#
_cell.length_a   1.000
_cell.length_b   1.000
_cell.length_c   1.000
_cell.angle_alpha   90.00
_cell.angle_beta   90.00
_cell.angle_gamma   90.00
#
_symmetry.space_group_name_H-M   'P 1'
#
loop_
_entity.id
_entity.type
_entity.pdbx_description
1 polymer ?
#
loop_
_entity_poly.entity_id
_entity_poly.type
_entity_poly.pdbx_seq_one_letter_code
_entity_poly.pdbx_strand_id
1 'polypeptide(L)'
;FLTDQRFILALFDRDLDAAGVLATALSQKNSGGNPELGRDFWMGVVARLKGDETSARVALTKALAEQKEEIRNPDDMWLLCGLGLIDALLGKKEEALREGRRAIEMLPILKDSIVEASVKRYFVMACAWAGERELALQQLEVVARIPGGPSYGDLRLNPMWDPLRGDPRFEKIVASLAPKK
;
A
#
# COMPACT_ATOMS: atom_id res chain seq x y z
N PHE A 1 1.64 9.50 16.42
CA PHE A 1 1.28 8.27 17.15
C PHE A 1 -0.22 8.15 17.39
N LEU A 2 -0.87 8.98 18.23
CA LEU A 2 -2.32 8.87 18.45
C LEU A 2 -3.13 9.21 17.18
N THR A 3 -2.72 10.22 16.42
CA THR A 3 -3.37 10.60 15.16
C THR A 3 -3.31 9.47 14.13
N ASP A 4 -2.14 8.86 13.94
CA ASP A 4 -1.93 7.73 13.03
C ASP A 4 -2.86 6.55 13.37
N GLN A 5 -2.93 6.16 14.65
CA GLN A 5 -3.77 5.06 15.08
C GLN A 5 -5.26 5.35 14.84
N ARG A 6 -5.72 6.56 15.19
CA ARG A 6 -7.11 6.97 14.95
C ARG A 6 -7.44 7.00 13.47
N PHE A 7 -6.49 7.47 12.64
CA PHE A 7 -6.64 7.47 11.19
C PHE A 7 -6.78 6.04 10.65
N ILE A 8 -5.90 5.13 11.04
CA ILE A 8 -5.94 3.72 10.60
C ILE A 8 -7.25 3.05 11.02
N LEU A 9 -7.72 3.29 12.25
CA LEU A 9 -9.00 2.76 12.73
C LEU A 9 -10.17 3.29 11.90
N ALA A 10 -10.26 4.60 11.69
CA ALA A 10 -11.32 5.19 10.87
C ALA A 10 -11.28 4.65 9.43
N LEU A 11 -10.08 4.48 8.87
CA LEU A 11 -9.87 3.92 7.54
C LEU A 11 -10.35 2.45 7.46
N PHE A 12 -10.04 1.63 8.46
CA PHE A 12 -10.43 0.22 8.52
C PHE A 12 -11.93 0.05 8.77
N ASP A 13 -12.53 0.91 9.58
CA ASP A 13 -13.98 0.95 9.85
C ASP A 13 -14.78 1.55 8.69
N ARG A 14 -14.11 2.03 7.64
CA ARG A 14 -14.71 2.71 6.48
C ARG A 14 -15.45 3.99 6.83
N ASP A 15 -15.09 4.61 7.95
CA ASP A 15 -15.48 5.98 8.27
C ASP A 15 -14.58 6.94 7.46
N LEU A 16 -14.89 7.07 6.16
CA LEU A 16 -14.10 7.88 5.23
C LEU A 16 -14.16 9.37 5.58
N ASP A 17 -15.18 9.82 6.29
CA ASP A 17 -15.29 11.20 6.76
C ASP A 17 -14.32 11.47 7.90
N ALA A 18 -14.31 10.63 8.94
CA ALA A 18 -13.31 10.73 9.99
C ALA A 18 -11.89 10.49 9.44
N ALA A 19 -11.70 9.50 8.57
CA ALA A 19 -10.40 9.23 7.95
C ALA A 19 -9.91 10.43 7.12
N GLY A 20 -10.79 11.11 6.39
CA GLY A 20 -10.46 12.31 5.63
C GLY A 20 -9.98 13.45 6.51
N VAL A 21 -10.70 13.73 7.62
CA VAL A 21 -10.29 14.76 8.59
C VAL A 21 -8.94 14.39 9.22
N LEU A 22 -8.79 13.16 9.68
CA LEU A 22 -7.58 12.69 10.35
C LEU A 22 -6.37 12.64 9.40
N ALA A 23 -6.57 12.34 8.11
CA ALA A 23 -5.53 12.36 7.10
C ALA A 23 -4.86 13.74 7.03
N THR A 24 -5.62 14.83 7.08
CA THR A 24 -5.05 16.20 7.05
C THR A 24 -4.12 16.52 8.22
N ALA A 25 -4.31 15.83 9.35
CA ALA A 25 -3.53 16.00 10.57
C ALA A 25 -2.31 15.09 10.66
N LEU A 26 -2.10 14.20 9.68
CA LEU A 26 -0.93 13.32 9.63
C LEU A 26 0.35 14.13 9.40
N SER A 27 1.49 13.60 9.84
CA SER A 27 2.80 14.15 9.48
C SER A 27 3.00 14.09 7.97
N GLN A 28 3.71 15.06 7.39
CA GLN A 28 3.95 15.10 5.95
C GLN A 28 4.60 13.83 5.41
N LYS A 29 5.50 13.22 6.19
CA LYS A 29 6.24 12.01 5.81
C LYS A 29 6.13 10.94 6.89
N ASN A 30 6.38 9.68 6.49
CA ASN A 30 6.51 8.53 7.39
C ASN A 30 5.33 8.40 8.37
N SER A 31 4.10 8.44 7.85
CA SER A 31 2.88 8.45 8.66
C SER A 31 1.70 7.78 7.97
N GLY A 32 0.65 7.50 8.76
CA GLY A 32 -0.64 6.97 8.29
C GLY A 32 -0.76 5.44 8.23
N GLY A 33 0.19 4.71 8.80
CA GLY A 33 0.13 3.24 8.90
C GLY A 33 0.92 2.56 7.80
N ASN A 34 0.47 1.42 7.30
CA ASN A 34 1.23 0.64 6.33
C ASN A 34 0.55 0.72 4.94
N PRO A 35 1.12 1.45 3.95
CA PRO A 35 2.47 2.05 3.91
C PRO A 35 2.58 3.42 4.62
N GLU A 36 3.76 3.72 5.17
CA GLU A 36 4.06 4.98 5.87
C GLU A 36 4.48 6.09 4.89
N LEU A 37 3.60 6.45 3.94
CA LEU A 37 3.94 7.40 2.86
C LEU A 37 3.56 8.84 3.15
N GLY A 38 2.97 9.11 4.31
CA GLY A 38 2.70 10.48 4.74
C GLY A 38 1.32 11.00 4.39
N ARG A 39 1.09 12.26 4.77
CA ARG A 39 -0.20 12.95 4.66
C ARG A 39 -0.79 12.90 3.27
N ASP A 40 -0.08 13.37 2.26
CA ASP A 40 -0.63 13.58 0.92
C ASP A 40 -0.97 12.26 0.21
N PHE A 41 -0.20 11.20 0.48
CA PHE A 41 -0.55 9.86 0.03
C PHE A 41 -1.90 9.43 0.61
N TRP A 42 -2.07 9.50 1.93
CA TRP A 42 -3.28 9.03 2.58
C TRP A 42 -4.50 9.90 2.31
N MET A 43 -4.32 11.22 2.12
CA MET A 43 -5.39 12.08 1.60
C MET A 43 -5.83 11.63 0.21
N GLY A 44 -4.87 11.29 -0.66
CA GLY A 44 -5.13 10.76 -1.98
C GLY A 44 -5.90 9.44 -1.97
N VAL A 45 -5.49 8.50 -1.12
CA VAL A 45 -6.18 7.22 -0.91
C VAL A 45 -7.60 7.44 -0.40
N VAL A 46 -7.81 8.28 0.61
CA VAL A 46 -9.17 8.55 1.14
C VAL A 46 -10.06 9.19 0.07
N ALA A 47 -9.55 10.17 -0.68
CA ALA A 47 -10.29 10.80 -1.78
C ALA A 47 -10.69 9.78 -2.85
N ARG A 48 -9.78 8.89 -3.23
CA ARG A 48 -10.04 7.79 -4.17
C ARG A 48 -11.14 6.86 -3.66
N LEU A 49 -11.09 6.47 -2.37
CA LEU A 49 -12.10 5.64 -1.73
C LEU A 49 -13.48 6.31 -1.66
N LYS A 50 -13.53 7.64 -1.57
CA LYS A 50 -14.78 8.42 -1.68
C LYS A 50 -15.28 8.60 -3.12
N GLY A 51 -14.51 8.16 -4.12
CA GLY A 51 -14.80 8.39 -5.54
C GLY A 51 -14.44 9.79 -6.03
N ASP A 52 -13.75 10.61 -5.25
CA ASP A 52 -13.26 11.92 -5.67
C ASP A 52 -11.91 11.78 -6.37
N GLU A 53 -11.97 11.48 -7.66
CA GLU A 53 -10.80 11.28 -8.49
C GLU A 53 -9.93 12.52 -8.66
N THR A 54 -10.56 13.70 -8.62
CA THR A 54 -9.84 14.96 -8.80
C THR A 54 -8.94 15.22 -7.61
N SER A 55 -9.50 15.17 -6.40
CA SER A 55 -8.73 15.35 -5.17
C SER A 55 -7.71 14.24 -4.98
N ALA A 56 -8.05 12.99 -5.33
CA ALA A 56 -7.13 11.86 -5.29
C ALA A 56 -5.88 12.14 -6.13
N ARG A 57 -6.07 12.50 -7.40
CA ARG A 57 -4.96 12.78 -8.32
C ARG A 57 -4.10 13.95 -7.87
N VAL A 58 -4.70 15.03 -7.35
CA VAL A 58 -3.96 16.19 -6.83
C VAL A 58 -3.06 15.77 -5.66
N ALA A 59 -3.62 15.11 -4.65
CA ALA A 59 -2.89 14.72 -3.45
C ALA A 59 -1.79 13.67 -3.77
N LEU A 60 -2.09 12.66 -4.59
CA LEU A 60 -1.11 11.66 -5.01
C LEU A 60 0.01 12.25 -5.88
N THR A 61 -0.28 13.25 -6.71
CA THR A 61 0.76 13.96 -7.47
C THR A 61 1.71 14.72 -6.54
N LYS A 62 1.17 15.31 -5.47
CA LYS A 62 1.99 15.97 -4.44
C LYS A 62 2.84 14.95 -3.66
N ALA A 63 2.25 13.82 -3.24
CA ALA A 63 2.99 12.73 -2.62
C ALA A 63 4.13 12.21 -3.52
N LEU A 64 3.88 12.09 -4.84
CA LEU A 64 4.90 11.68 -5.80
C LEU A 64 6.06 12.68 -5.87
N ALA A 65 5.75 13.98 -5.90
CA ALA A 65 6.77 15.03 -5.91
C ALA A 65 7.63 15.00 -4.64
N GLU A 66 6.99 14.84 -3.47
CA GLU A 66 7.66 14.74 -2.17
C GLU A 66 8.64 13.56 -2.12
N GLN A 67 8.25 12.40 -2.64
CA GLN A 67 9.13 11.22 -2.72
C GLN A 67 10.30 11.45 -3.69
N LYS A 68 10.06 12.12 -4.81
CA LYS A 68 11.10 12.41 -5.81
C LYS A 68 12.13 13.43 -5.33
N GLU A 69 11.75 14.39 -4.49
CA GLU A 69 12.68 15.32 -3.85
C GLU A 69 13.64 14.61 -2.88
N GLU A 70 13.27 13.42 -2.39
CA GLU A 70 14.10 12.60 -1.50
C GLU A 70 15.00 11.61 -2.24
N ILE A 71 15.11 11.68 -3.57
CA ILE A 71 16.06 10.88 -4.37
C ILE A 71 17.50 11.34 -4.05
N ARG A 72 17.99 10.96 -2.87
CA ARG A 72 19.41 10.97 -2.52
C ARG A 72 20.06 9.68 -2.97
N ASN A 73 19.31 8.58 -2.90
CA ASN A 73 19.69 7.28 -3.42
C ASN A 73 18.55 6.74 -4.30
N PRO A 74 18.72 6.71 -5.64
CA PRO A 74 17.73 6.15 -6.54
C PRO A 74 17.55 4.63 -6.40
N ASP A 75 18.46 3.97 -5.68
CA ASP A 75 18.40 2.56 -5.26
C ASP A 75 18.00 2.45 -3.77
N ASP A 76 17.20 3.37 -3.24
CA ASP A 76 16.53 3.15 -1.96
C ASP A 76 15.28 2.29 -2.19
N MET A 77 15.28 1.09 -1.60
CA MET A 77 14.22 0.10 -1.74
C MET A 77 12.86 0.61 -1.25
N TRP A 78 12.82 1.35 -0.15
CA TRP A 78 11.56 1.86 0.41
C TRP A 78 11.00 3.00 -0.43
N LEU A 79 11.88 3.85 -0.96
CA LEU A 79 11.51 4.86 -1.94
C LEU A 79 10.88 4.22 -3.19
N LEU A 80 11.50 3.17 -3.74
CA LEU A 80 10.97 2.45 -4.91
C LEU A 80 9.60 1.82 -4.63
N CYS A 81 9.38 1.25 -3.44
CA CYS A 81 8.06 0.76 -3.04
C CYS A 81 7.01 1.89 -2.97
N GLY A 82 7.39 3.04 -2.41
CA GLY A 82 6.52 4.20 -2.29
C GLY A 82 6.12 4.79 -3.64
N LEU A 83 7.11 5.02 -4.51
CA LEU A 83 6.89 5.49 -5.88
C LEU A 83 5.97 4.52 -6.64
N GLY A 84 6.25 3.22 -6.57
CA GLY A 84 5.47 2.22 -7.30
C GLY A 84 4.00 2.18 -6.88
N LEU A 85 3.71 2.36 -5.59
CA LEU A 85 2.34 2.44 -5.07
C LEU A 85 1.63 3.72 -5.50
N ILE A 86 2.31 4.87 -5.42
CA ILE A 86 1.73 6.16 -5.81
C ILE A 86 1.43 6.16 -7.32
N ASP A 87 2.37 5.68 -8.14
CA ASP A 87 2.18 5.61 -9.58
C ASP A 87 1.05 4.63 -9.97
N ALA A 88 0.89 3.50 -9.24
CA ALA A 88 -0.25 2.60 -9.44
C ALA A 88 -1.59 3.30 -9.17
N LEU A 89 -1.70 4.04 -8.07
CA LEU A 89 -2.91 4.78 -7.72
C LEU A 89 -3.20 5.94 -8.69
N LEU A 90 -2.17 6.50 -9.33
CA LEU A 90 -2.29 7.49 -10.40
C LEU A 90 -2.60 6.87 -11.79
N GLY A 91 -2.70 5.54 -11.89
CA GLY A 91 -2.95 4.83 -13.15
C GLY A 91 -1.72 4.68 -14.04
N LYS A 92 -0.52 4.95 -13.55
CA LYS A 92 0.76 4.78 -14.25
C LYS A 92 1.31 3.38 -14.02
N LYS A 93 0.67 2.41 -14.67
CA LYS A 93 0.93 0.98 -14.46
C LYS A 93 2.38 0.59 -14.78
N GLU A 94 2.92 1.04 -15.90
CA GLU A 94 4.26 0.67 -16.35
C GLU A 94 5.35 1.18 -15.38
N GLU A 95 5.18 2.40 -14.88
CA GLU A 95 6.00 3.00 -13.81
C GLU A 95 5.93 2.15 -12.54
N ALA A 96 4.71 1.90 -12.06
CA ALA A 96 4.46 1.16 -10.83
C ALA A 96 5.15 -0.22 -10.82
N LEU A 97 4.99 -0.95 -11.92
CA LEU A 97 5.57 -2.30 -12.04
C LEU A 97 7.09 -2.28 -12.16
N ARG A 98 7.64 -1.29 -12.85
CA ARG A 98 9.09 -1.15 -13.03
C ARG A 98 9.78 -0.88 -11.69
N GLU A 99 9.28 0.08 -10.92
CA GLU A 99 9.85 0.46 -9.63
C GLU A 99 9.70 -0.66 -8.60
N GLY A 100 8.52 -1.28 -8.54
CA GLY A 100 8.28 -2.41 -7.65
C GLY A 100 9.14 -3.64 -7.95
N ARG A 101 9.39 -3.96 -9.23
CA ARG A 101 10.33 -5.04 -9.59
C ARG A 101 11.76 -4.73 -9.17
N ARG A 102 12.22 -3.50 -9.40
CA ARG A 102 13.55 -3.07 -8.95
C ARG A 102 13.70 -3.19 -7.42
N ALA A 103 12.66 -2.84 -6.65
CA ALA A 103 12.66 -3.04 -5.20
C ALA A 103 12.79 -4.53 -4.82
N ILE A 104 12.12 -5.44 -5.54
CA ILE A 104 12.22 -6.89 -5.32
C ILE A 104 13.62 -7.43 -5.67
N GLU A 105 14.22 -6.96 -6.76
CA GLU A 105 15.56 -7.38 -7.22
C GLU A 105 16.66 -7.09 -6.19
N MET A 106 16.43 -6.12 -5.30
CA MET A 106 17.36 -5.76 -4.23
C MET A 106 17.27 -6.65 -2.98
N LEU A 107 16.21 -7.45 -2.82
CA LEU A 107 15.97 -8.27 -1.63
C LEU A 107 17.08 -9.27 -1.28
N PRO A 108 17.74 -9.95 -2.25
CA PRO A 108 18.83 -10.89 -1.95
C PRO A 108 20.00 -10.28 -1.17
N ILE A 109 20.15 -8.95 -1.20
CA ILE A 109 21.22 -8.22 -0.51
C ILE A 109 20.98 -8.16 1.00
N LEU A 110 19.72 -8.06 1.44
CA LEU A 110 19.38 -7.72 2.83
C LEU A 110 19.26 -8.93 3.77
N LYS A 111 19.05 -10.15 3.23
CA LYS A 111 18.86 -11.40 4.01
C LYS A 111 17.92 -11.24 5.23
N ASP A 112 16.86 -10.45 5.09
CA ASP A 112 15.88 -10.17 6.13
C ASP A 112 14.46 -10.51 5.63
N SER A 113 13.85 -11.53 6.24
CA SER A 113 12.51 -12.00 5.87
C SER A 113 11.39 -10.98 6.14
N ILE A 114 11.55 -10.09 7.12
CA ILE A 114 10.56 -9.06 7.45
C ILE A 114 10.57 -7.96 6.39
N VAL A 115 11.77 -7.55 5.97
CA VAL A 115 11.94 -6.61 4.86
C VAL A 115 11.43 -7.23 3.56
N GLU A 116 11.78 -8.50 3.30
CA GLU A 116 11.30 -9.26 2.15
C GLU A 116 9.77 -9.28 2.05
N ALA A 117 9.09 -9.62 3.15
CA ALA A 117 7.64 -9.65 3.19
C ALA A 117 7.02 -8.27 2.98
N SER A 118 7.62 -7.22 3.56
CA SER A 118 7.12 -5.85 3.43
C SER A 118 7.20 -5.32 1.99
N VAL A 119 8.35 -5.51 1.33
CA VAL A 119 8.58 -5.10 -0.06
C VAL A 119 7.65 -5.85 -1.01
N LYS A 120 7.55 -7.18 -0.85
CA LYS A 120 6.63 -8.00 -1.64
C LYS A 120 5.18 -7.58 -1.43
N ARG A 121 4.77 -7.28 -0.20
CA ARG A 121 3.42 -6.78 0.10
C ARG A 121 3.12 -5.48 -0.65
N TYR A 122 4.04 -4.50 -0.61
CA TYR A 122 3.87 -3.25 -1.35
C TYR A 122 3.78 -3.46 -2.86
N PHE A 123 4.60 -4.37 -3.41
CA PHE A 123 4.51 -4.73 -4.82
C PHE A 123 3.17 -5.35 -5.21
N VAL A 124 2.63 -6.24 -4.36
CA VAL A 124 1.30 -6.83 -4.58
C VAL A 124 0.22 -5.74 -4.59
N MET A 125 0.24 -4.84 -3.61
CA MET A 125 -0.70 -3.73 -3.54
C MET A 125 -0.60 -2.84 -4.78
N ALA A 126 0.61 -2.50 -5.23
CA ALA A 126 0.82 -1.73 -6.45
C ALA A 126 0.28 -2.46 -7.69
N CYS A 127 0.53 -3.76 -7.83
CA CYS A 127 -0.04 -4.56 -8.92
C CYS A 127 -1.57 -4.52 -8.90
N ALA A 128 -2.18 -4.68 -7.72
CA ALA A 128 -3.63 -4.67 -7.56
C ALA A 128 -4.24 -3.33 -8.00
N TRP A 129 -3.67 -2.20 -7.56
CA TRP A 129 -4.12 -0.85 -7.93
C TRP A 129 -3.80 -0.46 -9.37
N ALA A 130 -2.75 -1.04 -9.97
CA ALA A 130 -2.43 -0.87 -11.39
C ALA A 130 -3.33 -1.72 -12.32
N GLY A 131 -4.28 -2.49 -11.77
CA GLY A 131 -5.18 -3.36 -12.54
C GLY A 131 -4.59 -4.74 -12.90
N GLU A 132 -3.38 -5.05 -12.43
CA GLU A 132 -2.70 -6.34 -12.62
C GLU A 132 -3.18 -7.38 -11.60
N ARG A 133 -4.49 -7.65 -11.60
CA ARG A 133 -5.15 -8.49 -10.60
C ARG A 133 -4.59 -9.92 -10.54
N GLU A 134 -4.32 -10.52 -11.70
CA GLU A 134 -3.80 -11.89 -11.77
C GLU A 134 -2.40 -11.98 -11.15
N LEU A 135 -1.51 -11.06 -11.53
CA LEU A 135 -0.16 -10.98 -10.97
C LEU A 135 -0.21 -10.72 -9.46
N ALA A 136 -1.07 -9.79 -9.02
CA ALA A 136 -1.24 -9.48 -7.61
C ALA A 136 -1.68 -10.72 -6.80
N LEU A 137 -2.65 -11.49 -7.28
CA LEU A 137 -3.11 -12.70 -6.59
C LEU A 137 -2.03 -13.78 -6.52
N GLN A 138 -1.31 -14.03 -7.62
CA GLN A 138 -0.20 -14.98 -7.65
C GLN A 138 0.89 -14.63 -6.63
N GLN A 139 1.27 -13.34 -6.57
CA GLN A 139 2.27 -12.86 -5.61
C GLN A 139 1.72 -12.86 -4.18
N LEU A 140 0.43 -12.60 -3.98
CA LEU A 140 -0.21 -12.63 -2.68
C LEU A 140 -0.19 -14.03 -2.05
N GLU A 141 -0.45 -15.08 -2.84
CA GLU A 141 -0.39 -16.48 -2.37
C GLU A 141 0.99 -16.84 -1.81
N VAL A 142 2.06 -16.27 -2.37
CA VAL A 142 3.43 -16.47 -1.92
C VAL A 142 3.68 -15.66 -0.65
N VAL A 143 3.46 -14.35 -0.67
CA VAL A 143 3.81 -13.48 0.47
C VAL A 143 2.98 -13.77 1.72
N ALA A 144 1.74 -14.25 1.59
CA ALA A 144 0.89 -14.64 2.71
C ALA A 144 1.44 -15.82 3.52
N ARG A 145 2.40 -16.58 2.97
CA ARG A 145 3.02 -17.75 3.62
C ARG A 145 4.38 -17.42 4.26
N ILE A 146 4.94 -16.25 4.02
CA ILE A 146 6.26 -15.84 4.51
C ILE A 146 6.10 -15.20 5.91
N PRO A 147 7.04 -15.43 6.86
CA PRO A 147 7.09 -14.67 8.10
C PRO A 147 7.08 -13.16 7.84
N GLY A 148 6.21 -12.42 8.53
CA GLY A 148 6.04 -10.98 8.31
C GLY A 148 5.14 -10.61 7.12
N GLY A 149 4.54 -11.58 6.44
CA GLY A 149 3.49 -11.36 5.44
C GLY A 149 2.24 -10.66 6.01
N PRO A 150 1.29 -10.27 5.14
CA PRO A 150 0.06 -9.61 5.58
C PRO A 150 -0.74 -10.51 6.51
N SER A 151 -1.22 -9.94 7.62
CA SER A 151 -2.03 -10.66 8.60
C SER A 151 -3.47 -10.84 8.13
N TYR A 152 -4.20 -11.76 8.78
CA TYR A 152 -5.65 -11.89 8.57
C TYR A 152 -6.40 -10.56 8.72
N GLY A 153 -6.09 -9.79 9.77
CA GLY A 153 -6.74 -8.50 10.02
C GLY A 153 -6.42 -7.46 8.95
N ASP A 154 -5.16 -7.43 8.49
CA ASP A 154 -4.74 -6.54 7.41
C ASP A 154 -5.50 -6.83 6.11
N LEU A 155 -5.50 -8.09 5.63
CA LEU A 155 -6.21 -8.45 4.41
C LEU A 155 -7.72 -8.18 4.52
N ARG A 156 -8.31 -8.45 5.68
CA ARG A 156 -9.74 -8.29 5.90
C ARG A 156 -10.19 -6.83 5.98
N LEU A 157 -9.40 -5.96 6.59
CA LEU A 157 -9.83 -4.59 6.95
C LEU A 157 -9.20 -3.49 6.10
N ASN A 158 -7.92 -3.63 5.73
CA ASN A 158 -7.18 -2.56 5.09
C ASN A 158 -7.71 -2.27 3.67
N PRO A 159 -8.11 -1.01 3.35
CA PRO A 159 -8.62 -0.65 2.03
C PRO A 159 -7.65 -0.83 0.87
N MET A 160 -6.34 -0.92 1.14
CA MET A 160 -5.36 -1.13 0.09
C MET A 160 -5.51 -2.48 -0.63
N TRP A 161 -6.29 -3.41 -0.05
CA TRP A 161 -6.64 -4.70 -0.66
C TRP A 161 -7.98 -4.70 -1.43
N ASP A 162 -8.70 -3.56 -1.46
CA ASP A 162 -10.01 -3.44 -2.14
C ASP A 162 -10.01 -3.97 -3.58
N PRO A 163 -8.99 -3.72 -4.43
CA PRO A 163 -9.01 -4.20 -5.81
C PRO A 163 -9.02 -5.73 -5.96
N LEU A 164 -8.68 -6.47 -4.91
CA LEU A 164 -8.66 -7.95 -4.91
C LEU A 164 -9.90 -8.58 -4.28
N ARG A 165 -10.68 -7.81 -3.50
CA ARG A 165 -11.84 -8.34 -2.79
C ARG A 165 -12.92 -8.80 -3.77
N GLY A 166 -13.59 -9.90 -3.41
CA GLY A 166 -14.55 -10.57 -4.28
C GLY A 166 -13.94 -11.57 -5.27
N ASP A 167 -12.62 -11.64 -5.42
CA ASP A 167 -11.98 -12.77 -6.12
C ASP A 167 -11.94 -14.00 -5.20
N PRO A 168 -12.44 -15.17 -5.63
CA PRO A 168 -12.44 -16.38 -4.79
C PRO A 168 -11.06 -16.79 -4.26
N ARG A 169 -9.97 -16.49 -5.00
CA ARG A 169 -8.61 -16.79 -4.54
C ARG A 169 -8.19 -15.89 -3.38
N PHE A 170 -8.52 -14.60 -3.46
CA PHE A 170 -8.27 -13.66 -2.36
C PHE A 170 -8.99 -14.12 -1.10
N GLU A 171 -10.29 -14.42 -1.20
CA GLU A 171 -11.09 -14.85 -0.05
C GLU A 171 -10.57 -16.16 0.57
N LYS A 172 -10.07 -17.08 -0.27
CA LYS A 172 -9.42 -18.31 0.20
C LYS A 172 -8.14 -18.03 0.98
N ILE A 173 -7.31 -17.09 0.52
CA ILE A 173 -6.09 -16.67 1.23
C ILE A 173 -6.47 -16.09 2.59
N VAL A 174 -7.44 -15.16 2.63
CA VAL A 174 -7.95 -14.56 3.87
C VAL A 174 -8.44 -15.63 4.84
N ALA A 175 -9.30 -16.54 4.38
CA ALA A 175 -9.82 -17.62 5.20
C ALA A 175 -8.71 -18.53 5.77
N SER A 176 -7.65 -18.79 4.99
CA SER A 176 -6.53 -19.64 5.42
C SER A 176 -5.71 -19.05 6.56
N LEU A 177 -5.71 -17.72 6.70
CA LEU A 177 -4.99 -17.00 7.76
C LEU A 177 -5.86 -16.74 9.01
N ALA A 178 -7.14 -17.08 8.96
CA ALA A 178 -8.05 -16.85 10.08
C ALA A 178 -7.55 -17.54 11.36
N PRO A 179 -7.70 -16.90 12.54
CA PRO A 179 -7.35 -17.53 13.81
C PRO A 179 -8.03 -18.89 13.95
N LYS A 180 -7.25 -19.92 14.26
CA LYS A 180 -7.79 -21.24 14.60
C LYS A 180 -8.42 -21.14 15.99
N LYS A 181 -9.63 -21.69 16.13
CA LYS A 181 -10.28 -21.86 17.43
C LYS A 181 -9.52 -22.86 18.30
#